data_AF-A0A965VGR8-F1
#
_entry.id   AF-A0A965VGR8-F1
#
_cell.length_a   1.000
_cell.length_b   1.000
_cell.length_c   1.000
_cell.angle_alpha   90.00
_cell.angle_beta   90.00
_cell.angle_gamma   90.00
#
_symmetry.space_group_name_H-M   'P 1'
#
loop_
_entity.id
_entity.type
_entity.pdbx_description
1 polymer ?
#
loop_
_entity_poly.entity_id
_entity_poly.type
_entity_poly.pdbx_seq_one_letter_code
_entity_poly.pdbx_strand_id
1 'polypeptide(L)'
;MLCLDEFSLHEIAKVKGSELDFVTGRRMSAMPGRVVSSVGSAVIRTSAGDLTVFAKPYVSSFEGSETEYDALSARVDAVADVDWPRTGNVDFTFSGEQISDVTVVRDTVTKESFGDEAWTFQTDFGFILKSEHGVVGIFKASYFLSEIVRIEFADSQLHFRDPDRSIEWTDSAVLGENFSFNREFIPIDELLKGTLS
;
A
#
# COMPACT_ATOMS: atom_id res chain seq x y z
N MET A 1 10.06 4.28 11.57
CA MET A 1 9.97 3.52 10.31
C MET A 1 8.73 2.65 10.37
N LEU A 2 7.83 2.80 9.41
CA LEU A 2 6.53 2.11 9.33
C LEU A 2 6.50 1.21 8.09
N CYS A 3 7.35 0.19 8.11
CA CYS A 3 7.47 -0.78 7.04
C CYS A 3 6.56 -1.99 7.27
N LEU A 4 6.34 -2.78 6.23
CA LEU A 4 5.70 -4.08 6.35
C LEU A 4 6.43 -4.91 7.41
N ASP A 5 5.67 -5.47 8.35
CA ASP A 5 6.23 -6.43 9.30
C ASP A 5 6.76 -7.67 8.57
N GLU A 6 7.73 -8.37 9.17
CA GLU A 6 8.40 -9.53 8.56
C GLU A 6 7.40 -10.58 8.07
N PHE A 7 6.34 -10.85 8.84
CA PHE A 7 5.29 -11.79 8.44
C PHE A 7 4.56 -11.28 7.19
N SER A 8 4.12 -10.02 7.17
CA SER A 8 3.47 -9.41 6.00
C SER A 8 4.36 -9.52 4.76
N LEU A 9 5.66 -9.21 4.89
CA LEU A 9 6.63 -9.28 3.80
C LEU A 9 6.73 -10.71 3.24
N HIS A 10 6.83 -11.71 4.12
CA HIS A 10 6.88 -13.12 3.69
C HIS A 10 5.58 -13.59 3.04
N GLU A 11 4.42 -13.22 3.57
CA GLU A 11 3.14 -13.62 2.95
C GLU A 11 2.93 -12.96 1.59
N ILE A 12 3.29 -11.69 1.44
CA ILE A 12 3.25 -11.00 0.15
C ILE A 12 4.23 -11.68 -0.83
N ALA A 13 5.43 -12.06 -0.39
CA ALA A 13 6.40 -12.71 -1.29
C ALA A 13 5.92 -14.06 -1.85
N LYS A 14 5.10 -14.82 -1.09
CA LYS A 14 4.56 -16.11 -1.54
C LYS A 14 3.64 -16.00 -2.76
N VAL A 15 3.07 -14.83 -3.04
CA VAL A 15 2.21 -14.67 -4.22
C VAL A 15 3.01 -14.61 -5.52
N LYS A 16 4.32 -14.30 -5.45
CA LYS A 16 5.19 -14.31 -6.62
C LYS A 16 5.24 -15.72 -7.23
N GLY A 17 5.00 -15.82 -8.52
CA GLY A 17 4.93 -17.08 -9.28
C GLY A 17 3.56 -17.77 -9.24
N SER A 18 2.61 -17.30 -8.43
CA SER A 18 1.23 -17.79 -8.43
C SER A 18 0.38 -17.12 -9.51
N GLU A 19 -0.75 -17.74 -9.84
CA GLU A 19 -1.74 -17.16 -10.77
C GLU A 19 -2.71 -16.28 -10.00
N LEU A 20 -2.96 -15.06 -10.48
CA LEU A 20 -3.97 -14.18 -9.91
C LEU A 20 -5.37 -14.68 -10.30
N ASP A 21 -6.31 -14.76 -9.36
CA ASP A 21 -7.71 -15.08 -9.65
C ASP A 21 -8.56 -13.80 -9.62
N PHE A 22 -8.59 -13.15 -8.46
CA PHE A 22 -9.34 -11.90 -8.28
C PHE A 22 -8.80 -11.03 -7.15
N VAL A 23 -9.23 -9.76 -7.18
CA VAL A 23 -9.08 -8.83 -6.06
C VAL A 23 -10.46 -8.28 -5.67
N THR A 24 -10.69 -8.13 -4.36
CA THR A 24 -11.94 -7.54 -3.84
C THR A 24 -11.82 -6.03 -3.65
N GLY A 25 -12.90 -5.31 -3.96
CA GLY A 25 -13.00 -3.88 -3.72
C GLY A 25 -14.25 -3.26 -4.32
N ARG A 26 -14.60 -2.06 -3.89
CA ARG A 26 -15.66 -1.25 -4.47
C ARG A 26 -15.09 -0.29 -5.49
N ARG A 27 -15.63 -0.29 -6.71
CA ARG A 27 -15.19 0.63 -7.77
C ARG A 27 -15.40 2.09 -7.36
N MET A 28 -14.35 2.90 -7.51
CA MET A 28 -14.38 4.33 -7.22
C MET A 28 -14.76 5.09 -8.50
N SER A 29 -16.06 5.43 -8.65
CA SER A 29 -16.57 6.13 -9.84
C SER A 29 -15.99 7.54 -10.04
N ALA A 30 -15.44 8.15 -8.99
CA ALA A 30 -14.85 9.49 -9.02
C ALA A 30 -13.36 9.52 -9.44
N MET A 31 -12.70 8.38 -9.59
CA MET A 31 -11.28 8.32 -9.95
C MET A 31 -11.11 7.82 -11.39
N PRO A 32 -10.28 8.48 -12.23
CA PRO A 32 -9.96 7.99 -13.56
C PRO A 32 -9.18 6.67 -13.47
N GLY A 33 -9.54 5.70 -14.31
CA GLY A 33 -8.90 4.37 -14.36
C GLY A 33 -9.75 3.24 -13.79
N ARG A 34 -9.15 2.06 -13.63
CA ARG A 34 -9.74 0.92 -12.88
C ARG A 34 -9.22 1.02 -11.45
N VAL A 35 -9.87 1.86 -10.64
CA VAL A 35 -9.56 2.00 -9.21
C VAL A 35 -10.69 1.37 -8.40
N VAL A 36 -10.34 0.47 -7.49
CA VAL A 36 -11.25 -0.10 -6.50
C VAL A 36 -10.70 0.18 -5.10
N SER A 37 -11.58 0.36 -4.13
CA SER A 37 -11.22 0.59 -2.73
C SER A 37 -11.94 -0.39 -1.83
N SER A 38 -11.27 -0.92 -0.82
CA SER A 38 -11.92 -1.70 0.22
C SER A 38 -11.77 -1.01 1.57
N VAL A 39 -12.85 -0.99 2.35
CA VAL A 39 -12.84 -0.50 3.74
C VAL A 39 -12.61 -1.72 4.65
N GLY A 40 -11.72 -1.59 5.62
CA GLY A 40 -11.27 -2.66 6.50
C GLY A 40 -10.18 -3.51 5.84
N SER A 41 -10.53 -4.30 4.82
CA SER A 41 -9.56 -5.19 4.16
C SER A 41 -9.88 -5.49 2.69
N ALA A 42 -8.84 -5.71 1.90
CA ALA A 42 -8.91 -6.25 0.56
C ALA A 42 -8.38 -7.70 0.55
N VAL A 43 -9.15 -8.61 -0.04
CA VAL A 43 -8.70 -9.97 -0.36
C VAL A 43 -8.16 -10.02 -1.79
N ILE A 44 -6.97 -10.60 -1.93
CA ILE A 44 -6.31 -10.98 -3.17
C ILE A 44 -6.29 -12.51 -3.19
N ARG A 45 -7.03 -13.12 -4.12
CA ARG A 45 -6.99 -14.57 -4.31
C ARG A 45 -5.99 -14.91 -5.41
N THR A 46 -5.12 -15.87 -5.09
CA THR A 46 -4.19 -16.47 -6.03
C THR A 46 -4.31 -17.99 -6.03
N SER A 47 -3.64 -18.67 -6.97
CA SER A 47 -3.50 -20.13 -6.93
C SER A 47 -2.74 -20.66 -5.71
N ALA A 48 -1.99 -19.80 -5.00
CA ALA A 48 -1.36 -20.12 -3.72
C ALA A 48 -2.29 -19.91 -2.50
N GLY A 49 -3.39 -19.15 -2.66
CA GLY A 49 -4.44 -18.96 -1.65
C GLY A 49 -4.90 -17.52 -1.41
N ASP A 50 -5.60 -17.39 -0.26
CA ASP A 50 -5.83 -16.22 0.61
C ASP A 50 -4.70 -15.25 0.90
N LEU A 51 -4.63 -14.06 0.27
CA LEU A 51 -3.96 -12.93 0.90
C LEU A 51 -4.95 -11.82 1.28
N THR A 52 -5.15 -11.60 2.57
CA THR A 52 -5.94 -10.48 3.09
C THR A 52 -5.03 -9.34 3.49
N VAL A 53 -5.26 -8.18 2.89
CA VAL A 53 -4.51 -6.93 3.10
C VAL A 53 -5.39 -5.93 3.83
N PHE A 54 -4.86 -5.25 4.83
CA PHE A 54 -5.58 -4.21 5.56
C PHE A 54 -4.62 -3.09 5.95
N ALA A 55 -5.17 -1.87 6.07
CA ALA A 55 -4.47 -0.74 6.65
C ALA A 55 -4.86 -0.66 8.14
N LYS A 56 -3.87 -0.76 9.04
CA LYS A 56 -4.10 -0.56 10.48
C LYS A 56 -3.58 0.81 10.91
N PRO A 57 -4.30 1.48 11.82
CA PRO A 57 -3.73 2.52 12.68
C PRO A 57 -2.42 2.02 13.29
N TYR A 58 -1.35 2.80 13.14
CA TYR A 58 -0.09 2.56 13.83
C TYR A 58 0.26 3.75 14.71
N VAL A 59 0.23 3.51 16.03
CA VAL A 59 0.68 4.47 17.04
C VAL A 59 2.20 4.56 16.98
N SER A 60 2.71 5.59 16.29
CA SER A 60 4.15 5.85 16.23
C SER A 60 4.60 6.66 17.44
N SER A 61 5.80 6.39 17.96
CA SER A 61 6.45 7.22 18.99
C SER A 61 7.09 8.50 18.41
N PHE A 62 6.77 8.83 17.16
CA PHE A 62 7.26 10.01 16.46
C PHE A 62 6.48 11.24 16.92
N GLU A 63 7.15 12.39 17.11
CA GLU A 63 6.47 13.65 17.46
C GLU A 63 5.70 14.21 16.26
N GLY A 64 4.52 13.64 16.04
CA GLY A 64 3.40 14.23 15.32
C GLY A 64 2.22 14.35 16.28
N SER A 65 1.30 15.28 16.00
CA SER A 65 0.02 15.42 16.69
C SER A 65 -0.75 14.09 16.81
N GLU A 66 -1.74 14.02 17.70
CA GLU A 66 -2.56 12.85 18.13
C GLU A 66 -3.23 11.99 17.02
N THR A 67 -2.92 12.21 15.75
CA THR A 67 -3.37 11.42 14.60
C THR A 67 -2.25 10.51 14.12
N GLU A 68 -2.46 9.22 14.39
CA GLU A 68 -1.57 8.10 14.13
C GLU A 68 -1.42 7.81 12.61
N TYR A 69 -0.27 7.29 12.21
CA TYR A 69 0.01 6.96 10.81
C TYR A 69 -0.50 5.56 10.49
N ASP A 70 -0.89 5.30 9.25
CA ASP A 70 -1.28 3.95 8.87
C ASP A 70 -0.09 3.05 8.55
N ALA A 71 -0.20 1.78 8.92
CA ALA A 71 0.66 0.71 8.47
C ALA A 71 -0.14 -0.26 7.58
N LEU A 72 0.47 -0.66 6.46
CA LEU A 72 -0.09 -1.72 5.62
C LEU A 72 0.33 -3.06 6.21
N SER A 73 -0.57 -4.03 6.23
CA SER A 73 -0.27 -5.37 6.71
C SER A 73 -1.02 -6.41 5.88
N ALA A 74 -0.42 -7.59 5.74
CA ALA A 74 -0.97 -8.69 4.96
C ALA A 74 -0.94 -9.99 5.78
N ARG A 75 -2.02 -10.77 5.72
CA ARG A 75 -2.22 -12.01 6.48
C ARG A 75 -2.99 -13.04 5.66
N VAL A 76 -2.70 -14.32 5.88
CA VAL A 76 -3.45 -15.44 5.29
C VAL A 76 -4.69 -15.73 6.11
N ASP A 77 -5.82 -15.98 5.42
CA ASP A 77 -7.13 -16.35 6.00
C ASP A 77 -7.61 -15.46 7.16
N ALA A 78 -7.08 -14.23 7.25
CA ALA A 78 -7.47 -13.31 8.28
C ALA A 78 -8.89 -12.81 8.02
N VAL A 79 -9.76 -13.04 8.98
CA VAL A 79 -10.98 -12.23 9.10
C VAL A 79 -10.49 -10.87 9.56
N ALA A 80 -10.88 -9.78 8.88
CA ALA A 80 -10.64 -8.45 9.41
C ALA A 80 -11.14 -8.41 10.87
N ASP A 81 -10.39 -7.80 11.78
CA ASP A 81 -10.74 -7.72 13.22
C ASP A 81 -12.07 -6.98 13.49
N VAL A 82 -12.78 -6.56 12.43
CA VAL A 82 -14.01 -5.80 12.50
C VAL A 82 -15.08 -6.53 11.72
N ASP A 83 -16.25 -6.71 12.35
CA ASP A 83 -17.51 -7.23 11.79
C ASP A 83 -18.08 -6.27 10.71
N TRP A 84 -17.26 -5.86 9.74
CA TRP A 84 -17.71 -5.08 8.60
C TRP A 84 -18.31 -6.01 7.54
N PRO A 85 -19.50 -5.71 7.01
CA PRO A 85 -20.11 -6.51 5.97
C PRO A 85 -19.18 -6.55 4.75
N ARG A 86 -18.79 -7.76 4.34
CA ARG A 86 -18.05 -8.05 3.09
C ARG A 86 -18.89 -7.64 1.88
N THR A 87 -18.98 -6.34 1.65
CA THR A 87 -19.72 -5.72 0.56
C THR A 87 -18.71 -5.07 -0.38
N GLY A 88 -18.15 -5.89 -1.24
CA GLY A 88 -17.21 -5.48 -2.28
C GLY A 88 -17.56 -6.18 -3.58
N ASN A 89 -17.33 -5.51 -4.70
CA ASN A 89 -17.31 -6.21 -5.98
C ASN A 89 -16.02 -7.01 -6.08
N VAL A 90 -16.04 -8.04 -6.92
CA VAL A 90 -14.85 -8.80 -7.28
C VAL A 90 -14.36 -8.28 -8.62
N ASP A 91 -13.07 -7.95 -8.71
CA ASP A 91 -12.41 -7.56 -9.95
C ASP A 91 -11.53 -8.73 -10.43
N PHE A 92 -11.80 -9.20 -11.64
CA PHE A 92 -11.12 -10.32 -12.29
C PHE A 92 -10.08 -9.85 -13.32
N THR A 93 -9.68 -8.57 -13.27
CA THR A 93 -8.64 -8.07 -14.17
C THR A 93 -7.35 -8.87 -13.95
N PHE A 94 -6.78 -9.39 -15.05
CA PHE A 94 -5.61 -10.29 -15.08
C PHE A 94 -5.82 -11.67 -14.44
N SER A 95 -7.09 -12.12 -14.29
CA SER A 95 -7.39 -13.48 -13.83
C SER A 95 -6.74 -14.55 -14.73
N GLY A 96 -6.08 -15.52 -14.12
CA GLY A 96 -5.28 -16.58 -14.75
C GLY A 96 -3.85 -16.18 -15.10
N GLU A 97 -3.45 -14.92 -14.91
CA GLU A 97 -2.08 -14.50 -15.21
C GLU A 97 -1.12 -14.79 -14.06
N GLN A 98 0.09 -15.21 -14.41
CA GLN A 98 1.15 -15.44 -13.45
C GLN A 98 1.72 -14.11 -12.95
N ILE A 99 1.86 -13.98 -11.63
CA ILE A 99 2.55 -12.87 -10.98
C ILE A 99 4.06 -13.06 -11.16
N SER A 100 4.62 -12.37 -12.14
CA SER A 100 6.04 -12.45 -12.50
C SER A 100 6.96 -11.76 -11.48
N ASP A 101 6.49 -10.69 -10.84
CA ASP A 101 7.26 -9.95 -9.85
C ASP A 101 6.38 -9.25 -8.82
N VAL A 102 6.98 -8.95 -7.67
CA VAL A 102 6.34 -8.22 -6.58
C VAL A 102 7.28 -7.11 -6.09
N THR A 103 6.77 -5.89 -6.06
CA THR A 103 7.55 -4.70 -5.72
C THR A 103 6.89 -3.95 -4.58
N VAL A 104 7.62 -3.68 -3.50
CA VAL A 104 7.17 -2.82 -2.41
C VAL A 104 7.38 -1.36 -2.80
N VAL A 105 6.37 -0.54 -2.53
CA VAL A 105 6.42 0.90 -2.73
C VAL A 105 6.67 1.55 -1.40
N ARG A 106 7.81 2.21 -1.28
CA ARG A 106 8.27 2.85 -0.05
C ARG A 106 8.37 4.34 -0.26
N ASP A 107 7.81 5.09 0.68
CA ASP A 107 7.91 6.53 0.71
C ASP A 107 8.77 6.97 1.89
N THR A 108 9.64 7.93 1.62
CA THR A 108 10.35 8.72 2.62
C THR A 108 9.81 10.15 2.54
N VAL A 109 9.29 10.62 3.67
CA VAL A 109 8.74 11.97 3.82
C VAL A 109 9.63 12.73 4.78
N THR A 110 10.13 13.87 4.33
CA THR A 110 10.99 14.74 5.13
C THR A 110 10.29 16.08 5.31
N LYS A 111 10.14 16.50 6.57
CA LYS A 111 9.72 17.84 6.93
C LYS A 111 10.95 18.70 7.17
N GLU A 112 10.98 19.85 6.53
CA GLU A 112 11.93 20.91 6.79
C GLU A 112 11.23 22.07 7.50
N SER A 113 11.87 22.64 8.52
CA SER A 113 11.42 23.85 9.22
C SER A 113 12.52 24.90 9.14
N PHE A 114 12.21 26.05 8.54
CA PHE A 114 13.15 27.15 8.30
C PHE A 114 14.41 26.75 7.52
N GLY A 115 14.31 25.72 6.67
CA GLY A 115 15.40 25.22 5.84
C GLY A 115 16.26 24.14 6.50
N ASP A 116 15.98 23.78 7.76
CA ASP A 116 16.62 22.65 8.44
C ASP A 116 15.68 21.45 8.49
N GLU A 117 16.22 20.23 8.35
CA GLU A 117 15.44 19.00 8.53
C GLU A 117 14.89 18.96 9.96
N ALA A 118 13.56 19.05 10.07
CA ALA A 118 12.86 18.92 11.34
C ALA A 118 12.71 17.44 11.68
N TRP A 119 12.28 16.65 10.69
CA TRP A 119 12.15 15.21 10.84
C TRP A 119 12.05 14.49 9.50
N THR A 120 12.33 13.18 9.52
CA THR A 120 12.11 12.26 8.40
C THR A 120 11.37 11.03 8.89
N PHE A 121 10.34 10.59 8.16
CA PHE A 121 9.72 9.28 8.37
C PHE A 121 9.69 8.48 7.07
N GLN A 122 9.84 7.16 7.21
CA GLN A 122 9.80 6.22 6.09
C GLN A 122 8.69 5.20 6.31
N THR A 123 7.95 4.88 5.25
CA THR A 123 6.85 3.91 5.29
C THR A 123 6.72 3.08 4.02
N ASP A 124 6.37 1.80 4.18
CA ASP A 124 5.92 0.97 3.05
C ASP A 124 4.45 1.32 2.78
N PHE A 125 4.24 2.08 1.72
CA PHE A 125 2.95 2.66 1.35
C PHE A 125 2.05 1.66 0.61
N GLY A 126 2.66 0.69 -0.07
CA GLY A 126 1.95 -0.30 -0.85
C GLY A 126 2.87 -1.37 -1.42
N PHE A 127 2.29 -2.23 -2.23
CA PHE A 127 3.03 -3.16 -3.07
C PHE A 127 2.32 -3.35 -4.41
N ILE A 128 3.08 -3.79 -5.41
CA ILE A 128 2.64 -3.97 -6.79
C ILE A 128 2.86 -5.42 -7.17
N LEU A 129 1.85 -6.03 -7.75
CA LEU A 129 1.90 -7.33 -8.39
C LEU A 129 2.02 -7.12 -9.90
N LYS A 130 3.08 -7.65 -10.52
CA LYS A 130 3.30 -7.54 -11.97
C LYS A 130 2.91 -8.82 -12.67
N SER A 131 2.00 -8.72 -13.64
CA SER A 131 1.62 -9.81 -14.53
C SER A 131 2.16 -9.58 -15.94
N GLU A 132 1.79 -10.45 -16.89
CA GLU A 132 2.21 -10.32 -18.29
C GLU A 132 1.61 -9.08 -18.95
N HIS A 133 0.33 -8.81 -18.70
CA HIS A 133 -0.40 -7.74 -19.38
C HIS A 133 -0.56 -6.46 -18.56
N GLY A 134 -0.06 -6.43 -17.32
CA GLY A 134 -0.10 -5.21 -16.52
C GLY A 134 0.36 -5.38 -15.08
N VAL A 135 -0.18 -4.51 -14.23
CA VAL A 135 0.17 -4.40 -12.82
C VAL A 135 -1.08 -4.16 -11.99
N VAL A 136 -1.10 -4.75 -10.79
CA VAL A 136 -2.07 -4.48 -9.73
C VAL A 136 -1.33 -3.84 -8.57
N GLY A 137 -1.62 -2.57 -8.30
CA GLY A 137 -1.06 -1.83 -7.17
C GLY A 137 -2.02 -1.87 -5.99
N ILE A 138 -1.52 -2.18 -4.80
CA ILE A 138 -2.27 -2.25 -3.55
C ILE A 138 -1.61 -1.29 -2.56
N PHE A 139 -2.34 -0.24 -2.19
CA PHE A 139 -1.81 0.91 -1.48
C PHE A 139 -2.69 1.28 -0.29
N LYS A 140 -2.12 2.02 0.65
CA LYS A 140 -2.92 2.81 1.60
C LYS A 140 -3.68 3.89 0.85
N ALA A 141 -4.89 4.21 1.30
CA ALA A 141 -5.61 5.34 0.73
C ALA A 141 -5.08 6.70 1.20
N SER A 142 -4.42 6.77 2.35
CA SER A 142 -3.82 7.99 2.95
C SER A 142 -2.60 7.61 3.82
N TYR A 143 -1.81 8.59 4.27
CA TYR A 143 -0.75 8.34 5.26
C TYR A 143 -1.27 8.32 6.70
N PHE A 144 -2.43 8.90 6.94
CA PHE A 144 -3.09 9.00 8.24
C PHE A 144 -4.26 8.01 8.36
N LEU A 145 -4.60 7.64 9.60
CA LEU A 145 -5.77 6.83 10.02
C LEU A 145 -6.86 6.60 8.96
N SER A 146 -6.64 5.61 8.12
CA SER A 146 -7.51 5.22 7.02
C SER A 146 -7.59 3.70 6.99
N GLU A 147 -8.74 3.17 7.37
CA GLU A 147 -9.10 1.75 7.19
C GLU A 147 -9.28 1.38 5.70
N ILE A 148 -8.94 2.28 4.76
CA ILE A 148 -9.17 2.10 3.34
C ILE A 148 -7.90 1.61 2.64
N VAL A 149 -8.01 0.45 1.98
CA VAL A 149 -7.05 -0.06 1.01
C VAL A 149 -7.48 0.37 -0.38
N ARG A 150 -6.58 1.03 -1.11
CA ARG A 150 -6.77 1.44 -2.51
C ARG A 150 -6.07 0.44 -3.42
N ILE A 151 -6.78 -0.02 -4.44
CA ILE A 151 -6.28 -0.94 -5.46
C ILE A 151 -6.42 -0.28 -6.83
N GLU A 152 -5.36 -0.37 -7.61
CA GLU A 152 -5.30 0.20 -8.96
C GLU A 152 -4.80 -0.83 -9.95
N PHE A 153 -5.42 -0.84 -11.13
CA PHE A 153 -4.95 -1.64 -12.27
C PHE A 153 -4.39 -0.71 -13.34
N ALA A 154 -3.22 -1.06 -13.87
CA ALA A 154 -2.59 -0.32 -14.96
C ALA A 154 -1.77 -1.23 -15.87
N ASP A 155 -1.40 -0.75 -17.06
CA ASP A 155 -0.58 -1.53 -18.00
C ASP A 155 0.90 -1.59 -17.60
N SER A 156 1.34 -0.68 -16.70
CA SER A 156 2.72 -0.57 -16.25
C SER A 156 2.80 0.16 -14.92
N GLN A 157 3.81 -0.17 -14.12
CA GLN A 157 4.10 0.52 -12.86
C GLN A 157 4.30 2.04 -13.03
N LEU A 158 4.77 2.48 -14.20
CA LEU A 158 4.96 3.91 -14.53
C LEU A 158 3.63 4.68 -14.58
N HIS A 159 2.51 3.98 -14.72
CA HIS A 159 1.17 4.57 -14.78
C HIS A 159 0.50 4.69 -13.42
N PHE A 160 1.08 4.12 -12.36
CA PHE A 160 0.70 4.52 -11.01
C PHE A 160 1.16 5.96 -10.84
N ARG A 161 0.25 6.89 -11.15
CA ARG A 161 0.46 8.30 -10.85
C ARG A 161 0.75 8.36 -9.38
N ASP A 162 1.90 8.91 -9.01
CA ASP A 162 2.07 9.41 -7.67
C ASP A 162 0.91 10.38 -7.45
N PRO A 163 -0.10 10.04 -6.63
CA PRO A 163 -1.06 11.06 -6.27
C PRO A 163 -0.22 12.16 -5.66
N ASP A 164 -0.45 13.42 -6.00
CA ASP A 164 0.21 14.50 -5.29
C ASP A 164 -0.31 14.50 -3.85
N ARG A 165 0.30 13.68 -3.01
CA ARG A 165 -0.09 13.47 -1.63
C ARG A 165 0.59 14.47 -0.72
N SER A 166 1.40 15.38 -1.29
CA SER A 166 1.86 16.55 -0.56
C SER A 166 0.66 17.31 0.01
N ILE A 167 -0.49 17.28 -0.67
CA ILE A 167 -1.77 17.87 -0.20
C ILE A 167 -2.17 17.45 1.22
N GLU A 168 -1.86 16.21 1.62
CA GLU A 168 -2.20 15.70 2.96
C GLU A 168 -1.43 16.45 4.07
N TRP A 169 -0.29 17.06 3.75
CA TRP A 169 0.52 17.85 4.69
C TRP A 169 0.55 19.35 4.36
N THR A 170 0.60 19.72 3.08
CA THR A 170 0.75 21.11 2.62
C THR A 170 -0.45 21.97 2.97
N ASP A 171 -1.66 21.40 3.05
CA ASP A 171 -2.86 22.12 3.49
C ASP A 171 -2.79 22.55 4.96
N SER A 172 -1.89 21.93 5.74
CA SER A 172 -1.62 22.24 7.15
C SER A 172 -0.29 22.93 7.40
N ALA A 173 0.53 23.15 6.37
CA ALA A 173 1.87 23.69 6.50
C ALA A 173 1.85 25.16 6.96
N VAL A 174 2.64 25.47 7.99
CA VAL A 174 2.83 26.85 8.47
C VAL A 174 3.97 27.51 7.67
N LEU A 175 3.98 28.85 7.59
CA LEU A 175 5.08 29.61 7.00
C LEU A 175 6.45 29.14 7.54
N GLY A 176 7.33 28.73 6.62
CA GLY A 176 8.64 28.21 6.95
C GLY A 176 8.72 26.68 7.01
N GLU A 177 7.60 25.96 6.86
CA GLU A 177 7.57 24.51 6.76
C GLU A 177 7.49 24.06 5.29
N ASN A 178 8.32 23.07 4.93
CA ASN A 178 8.26 22.40 3.63
C ASN A 178 8.24 20.88 3.84
N PHE A 179 7.66 20.17 2.88
CA PHE A 179 7.65 18.72 2.85
C PHE A 179 8.23 18.24 1.53
N SER A 180 9.15 17.28 1.61
CA SER A 180 9.68 16.58 0.44
C SER A 180 9.33 15.09 0.50
N PHE A 181 9.12 14.51 -0.68
CA PHE A 181 8.64 13.16 -0.85
C PHE A 181 9.58 12.43 -1.81
N ASN A 182 10.11 11.28 -1.37
CA ASN A 182 10.89 10.38 -2.19
C ASN A 182 10.25 9.00 -2.20
N ARG A 183 9.86 8.51 -3.38
CA ARG A 183 9.28 7.19 -3.57
C ARG A 183 10.28 6.23 -4.20
N GLU A 184 10.41 5.07 -3.58
CA GLU A 184 11.24 3.97 -4.03
C GLU A 184 10.38 2.75 -4.38
N PHE A 185 10.79 2.03 -5.42
CA PHE A 185 10.19 0.78 -5.87
C PHE A 185 11.19 -0.33 -5.62
N ILE A 186 10.98 -1.13 -4.57
CA ILE A 186 11.95 -2.11 -4.08
C ILE A 186 11.45 -3.51 -4.38
N PRO A 187 12.15 -4.32 -5.18
CA PRO A 187 11.79 -5.72 -5.39
C PRO A 187 11.71 -6.47 -4.06
N ILE A 188 10.66 -7.28 -3.87
CA ILE A 188 10.44 -7.94 -2.57
C ILE A 188 11.58 -8.87 -2.18
N ASP A 189 12.26 -9.46 -3.16
CA ASP A 189 13.41 -10.34 -2.98
C ASP A 189 14.62 -9.62 -2.37
N GLU A 190 14.74 -8.30 -2.55
CA GLU A 190 15.80 -7.50 -1.94
C GLU A 190 15.52 -7.27 -0.45
N LEU A 191 14.26 -6.99 -0.10
CA LEU A 191 13.84 -6.80 1.29
C LEU A 191 14.01 -8.07 2.11
N LEU A 192 13.71 -9.24 1.52
CA LEU A 192 13.88 -10.54 2.18
C LEU A 192 15.35 -10.92 2.46
N LYS A 193 16.31 -10.39 1.69
CA LYS A 193 17.73 -10.61 1.95
C LYS A 193 18.22 -9.82 3.16
N GLY A 194 17.60 -8.67 3.44
CA GLY A 194 17.95 -7.79 4.56
C GLY A 194 17.37 -8.21 5.92
N THR A 195 16.41 -9.14 5.97
CA THR A 195 15.83 -9.66 7.23
C THR A 195 16.63 -10.81 7.85
N LEU A 196 17.59 -11.38 7.13
CA LEU A 196 18.43 -12.51 7.61
C LEU A 196 19.79 -12.09 8.17
N SER A 197 20.01 -10.78 8.42
CA SER A 197 21.27 -10.22 8.92
C SER A 197 21.15 -9.66 10.34
#